data_AF-A0A2D6E2T9-F1
#
_entry.id   AF-A0A2D6E2T9-F1
#
_cell.length_a   1.000
_cell.length_b   1.000
_cell.length_c   1.000
_cell.angle_alpha   90.00
_cell.angle_beta   90.00
_cell.angle_gamma   90.00
#
_symmetry.space_group_name_H-M   'P 1'
#
loop_
_entity.id
_entity.type
_entity.pdbx_description
1 polymer ?
#
loop_
_entity_poly.entity_id
_entity_poly.type
_entity_poly.pdbx_seq_one_letter_code
_entity_poly.pdbx_strand_id
1 'polypeptide(L)'
;MLSFKQVNALGNILNSSWGKSSSANTFDCKGELSGDNMVVTYSTVIYYASSDGMNAQASKLMDESNARINELIKNAKTEYNTTLGETLALKEISNNDSYELLQASTLNPRKVALYRRRVVFQVG
;
A
#
# COMPACT_ATOMS: atom_id res chain seq x y z
N MET A 1 -6.26 12.23 -19.57
CA MET A 1 -6.95 12.96 -18.49
C MET A 1 -8.23 12.20 -18.21
N LEU A 2 -8.38 11.68 -16.99
CA LEU A 2 -9.52 10.83 -16.64
C LEU A 2 -10.82 11.63 -16.72
N SER A 3 -11.89 11.01 -17.23
CA SER A 3 -13.22 11.61 -17.18
C SER A 3 -13.75 11.63 -15.74
N PHE A 4 -14.67 12.55 -15.46
CA PHE A 4 -15.31 12.66 -14.14
C PHE A 4 -15.95 11.34 -13.69
N LYS A 5 -16.50 10.55 -14.64
CA LYS A 5 -17.07 9.23 -14.35
C LYS A 5 -16.01 8.22 -13.93
N GLN A 6 -14.84 8.24 -14.59
CA GLN A 6 -13.72 7.36 -14.28
C GLN A 6 -13.07 7.73 -12.94
N VAL A 7 -12.92 9.02 -12.65
CA VAL A 7 -12.44 9.53 -11.34
C VAL A 7 -13.37 9.09 -10.21
N ASN A 8 -14.69 9.23 -10.38
CA ASN A 8 -15.64 8.81 -9.35
C ASN A 8 -15.67 7.29 -9.16
N ALA A 9 -15.59 6.51 -10.24
CA ALA A 9 -15.53 5.05 -10.15
C ALA A 9 -14.25 4.60 -9.41
N LEU A 10 -13.08 5.10 -9.82
CA LEU A 10 -11.80 4.84 -9.13
C LEU A 10 -11.84 5.31 -7.69
N GLY A 11 -12.34 6.51 -7.44
CA GLY A 11 -12.52 7.05 -6.10
C GLY A 11 -13.33 6.10 -5.23
N ASN A 12 -14.46 5.58 -5.70
CA ASN A 12 -15.29 4.65 -4.92
C ASN A 12 -14.65 3.27 -4.72
N ILE A 13 -13.91 2.78 -5.71
CA ILE A 13 -13.18 1.49 -5.63
C ILE A 13 -12.03 1.60 -4.62
N LEU A 14 -11.29 2.72 -4.64
CA LEU A 14 -10.11 2.95 -3.81
C LEU A 14 -10.46 3.44 -2.41
N ASN A 15 -11.53 4.23 -2.27
CA ASN A 15 -12.06 4.74 -1.01
C ASN A 15 -12.76 3.62 -0.23
N SER A 16 -11.95 2.61 0.11
CA SER A 16 -12.21 1.65 1.16
C SER A 16 -12.00 2.34 2.50
N SER A 17 -12.87 3.30 2.81
CA SER A 17 -12.96 3.90 4.13
C SER A 17 -12.95 2.80 5.20
N TRP A 18 -12.10 2.98 6.21
CA TRP A 18 -11.94 2.16 7.41
C TRP A 18 -12.90 0.97 7.54
N GLY A 19 -12.41 -0.25 7.24
CA GLY A 19 -13.19 -1.49 7.43
C GLY A 19 -13.23 -2.47 6.26
N LYS A 20 -12.88 -2.07 5.02
CA LYS A 20 -12.77 -3.02 3.87
C LYS A 20 -11.35 -3.55 3.61
N SER A 21 -10.30 -2.80 3.99
CA SER A 21 -8.88 -3.22 3.85
C SER A 21 -8.12 -3.24 5.19
N SER A 22 -8.76 -2.78 6.27
CA SER A 22 -8.27 -3.00 7.63
C SER A 22 -8.70 -4.39 8.05
N SER A 23 -8.06 -5.41 7.47
CA SER A 23 -8.14 -6.73 8.08
C SER A 23 -7.62 -6.61 9.52
N ALA A 24 -8.12 -7.44 10.44
CA ALA A 24 -7.60 -7.54 11.81
C ALA A 24 -6.14 -8.09 11.86
N ASN A 25 -5.39 -7.84 10.79
CA ASN A 25 -4.04 -8.26 10.52
C ASN A 25 -3.07 -7.14 10.88
N THR A 26 -1.80 -7.50 10.99
CA THR A 26 -0.68 -6.64 11.41
C THR A 26 -0.33 -5.52 10.41
N PHE A 27 -1.08 -5.36 9.31
CA PHE A 27 -0.78 -4.44 8.22
C PHE A 27 -2.01 -3.66 7.72
N ASP A 28 -1.75 -2.50 7.12
CA ASP A 28 -2.71 -1.60 6.50
C ASP A 28 -2.30 -1.37 5.03
N CYS A 29 -3.23 -1.52 4.09
CA CYS A 29 -2.98 -1.29 2.66
C CYS A 29 -4.09 -0.41 2.10
N LYS A 30 -3.74 0.81 1.71
CA LYS A 30 -4.68 1.86 1.28
C LYS A 30 -4.33 2.37 -0.10
N GLY A 31 -5.36 2.56 -0.93
CA GLY A 31 -5.26 3.23 -2.21
C GLY A 31 -5.94 4.61 -2.15
N GLU A 32 -5.28 5.63 -2.68
CA GLU A 32 -5.79 6.99 -2.76
C GLU A 32 -5.62 7.51 -4.19
N LEU A 33 -6.59 8.29 -4.67
CA LEU A 33 -6.49 8.96 -5.96
C LEU A 33 -6.13 10.43 -5.73
N SER A 34 -4.99 10.86 -6.25
CA SER A 34 -4.47 12.22 -6.16
C SER A 34 -4.31 12.78 -7.57
N GLY A 35 -5.37 13.40 -8.10
CA GLY A 35 -5.41 13.88 -9.49
C GLY A 35 -5.36 12.71 -10.47
N ASP A 36 -4.38 12.72 -11.38
CA ASP A 36 -4.12 11.62 -12.34
C ASP A 36 -3.26 10.49 -11.76
N ASN A 37 -2.86 10.58 -10.49
CA ASN A 37 -2.00 9.60 -9.83
C ASN A 37 -2.77 8.78 -8.80
N MET A 38 -2.67 7.46 -8.89
CA MET A 38 -3.11 6.54 -7.85
C MET A 38 -1.93 6.25 -6.92
N VAL A 39 -2.07 6.55 -5.64
CA VAL A 39 -1.08 6.32 -4.60
C VAL A 39 -1.53 5.12 -3.77
N VAL A 40 -0.72 4.07 -3.73
CA VAL A 40 -0.95 2.92 -2.87
C VAL A 40 0.08 2.92 -1.74
N THR A 41 -0.40 2.89 -0.51
CA THR A 41 0.43 2.87 0.69
C THR A 41 0.18 1.59 1.47
N TYR A 42 1.24 0.81 1.66
CA TYR A 42 1.28 -0.33 2.56
C TYR A 42 2.03 0.06 3.84
N SER A 43 1.50 -0.26 5.01
CA SER A 43 2.13 -0.01 6.31
C SER A 43 2.00 -1.24 7.20
N THR A 44 3.06 -1.62 7.91
CA THR A 44 3.04 -2.74 8.87
C THR A 44 3.97 -2.48 10.04
N VAL A 45 3.61 -2.98 11.22
CA VAL A 45 4.43 -2.85 12.42
C VAL A 45 5.38 -4.05 12.51
N ILE A 46 6.67 -3.75 12.64
CA ILE A 46 7.74 -4.73 12.73
C ILE A 46 8.39 -4.72 14.10
N TYR A 47 8.73 -5.91 14.59
CA TYR A 47 9.39 -6.11 15.87
C TYR A 47 10.76 -6.76 15.63
N TYR A 48 11.81 -6.12 16.11
CA TYR A 48 13.17 -6.61 15.95
C TYR A 48 14.01 -6.36 17.20
N ALA A 49 14.95 -7.27 17.48
CA ALA A 49 15.87 -7.15 18.61
C ALA A 49 17.21 -6.51 18.23
N SER A 50 17.64 -6.69 16.99
CA SER A 50 18.90 -6.17 16.44
C SER A 50 18.69 -5.64 15.02
N SER A 51 19.58 -4.75 14.58
CA SER A 51 19.56 -4.20 13.22
C SER A 51 19.71 -5.29 12.15
N ASP A 52 20.48 -6.35 12.46
CA ASP A 52 20.64 -7.50 11.57
C ASP A 52 19.34 -8.29 11.40
N GLY A 53 18.59 -8.45 12.50
CA GLY A 53 17.26 -9.06 12.46
C GLY A 53 16.25 -8.25 11.65
N MET A 54 16.40 -6.93 11.61
CA MET A 54 15.59 -6.05 10.77
C MET A 54 15.91 -6.26 9.28
N ASN A 55 17.19 -6.28 8.91
CA ASN A 55 17.63 -6.52 7.53
C ASN A 55 17.18 -7.88 7.01
N ALA A 56 17.24 -8.93 7.84
CA ALA A 56 16.75 -10.26 7.46
C ALA A 56 15.23 -10.31 7.23
N GLN A 57 14.45 -9.44 7.88
CA GLN A 57 13.02 -9.32 7.68
C GLN A 57 12.66 -8.39 6.50
N ALA A 58 13.52 -7.43 6.17
CA ALA A 58 13.27 -6.44 5.12
C ALA A 58 12.90 -7.08 3.78
N SER A 59 13.63 -8.10 3.32
CA SER A 59 13.31 -8.78 2.05
C SER A 59 11.92 -9.44 2.07
N LYS A 60 11.57 -10.10 3.18
CA LYS A 60 10.25 -10.73 3.34
C LYS A 60 9.13 -9.70 3.34
N LEU A 61 9.33 -8.57 4.03
CA LEU A 61 8.38 -7.46 4.07
C LEU A 61 8.23 -6.80 2.69
N MET A 62 9.32 -6.71 1.93
CA MET A 62 9.30 -6.20 0.57
C MET A 62 8.48 -7.12 -0.36
N ASP A 63 8.66 -8.43 -0.25
CA ASP A 63 7.89 -9.41 -1.02
C ASP A 63 6.41 -9.41 -0.64
N GLU A 64 6.12 -9.36 0.67
CA GLU A 64 4.74 -9.31 1.17
C GLU A 64 4.04 -8.02 0.75
N SER A 65 4.69 -6.86 0.90
CA SER A 65 4.12 -5.57 0.48
C SER A 65 3.84 -5.56 -1.03
N ASN A 66 4.74 -6.09 -1.85
CA ASN A 66 4.52 -6.23 -3.29
C ASN A 66 3.32 -7.13 -3.60
N ALA A 67 3.21 -8.28 -2.93
CA ALA A 67 2.08 -9.18 -3.12
C ALA A 67 0.74 -8.51 -2.79
N ARG A 68 0.67 -7.76 -1.67
CA ARG A 68 -0.54 -7.06 -1.23
C ARG A 68 -0.90 -5.87 -2.13
N ILE A 69 0.08 -5.10 -2.57
CA ILE A 69 -0.15 -3.99 -3.50
C ILE A 69 -0.64 -4.53 -4.84
N ASN A 70 -0.05 -5.61 -5.34
CA ASN A 70 -0.49 -6.26 -6.58
C ASN A 70 -1.91 -6.83 -6.47
N GLU A 71 -2.26 -7.42 -5.32
CA GLU A 71 -3.61 -7.91 -5.03
C GLU A 71 -4.63 -6.76 -5.06
N LEU A 72 -4.32 -5.64 -4.39
CA LEU A 72 -5.17 -4.45 -4.36
C LEU A 72 -5.36 -3.87 -5.78
N ILE A 73 -4.27 -3.76 -6.56
CA ILE A 73 -4.33 -3.28 -7.94
C ILE A 73 -5.17 -4.22 -8.82
N LYS A 74 -5.00 -5.54 -8.66
CA LYS A 74 -5.76 -6.53 -9.44
C LYS A 74 -7.26 -6.42 -9.13
N ASN A 75 -7.62 -6.29 -7.86
CA ASN A 75 -9.01 -6.09 -7.44
C ASN A 75 -9.55 -4.78 -7.99
N ALA A 76 -8.81 -3.68 -7.86
CA ALA A 76 -9.21 -2.38 -8.40
C ALA A 76 -9.41 -2.42 -9.94
N LYS A 77 -8.53 -3.08 -10.68
CA LYS A 77 -8.68 -3.28 -12.14
C LYS A 77 -9.92 -4.12 -12.49
N THR A 78 -10.20 -5.16 -11.71
CA THR A 78 -11.36 -6.03 -11.93
C THR A 78 -12.67 -5.28 -11.67
N GLU A 79 -12.75 -4.54 -10.56
CA GLU A 79 -13.92 -3.73 -10.22
C GLU A 79 -14.12 -2.57 -11.21
N TYR A 80 -13.03 -1.93 -11.66
CA TYR A 80 -13.08 -0.87 -12.66
C TYR A 80 -13.62 -1.38 -14.00
N ASN A 81 -13.12 -2.52 -14.48
CA ASN A 81 -13.60 -3.14 -15.70
C ASN A 81 -15.08 -3.56 -15.57
N THR A 82 -15.48 -4.11 -14.42
CA THR A 82 -16.89 -4.45 -14.17
C THR A 82 -17.81 -3.22 -14.19
N THR A 83 -17.32 -2.08 -13.69
CA THR A 83 -18.13 -0.86 -13.53
C THR A 83 -18.24 -0.05 -14.83
N LEU A 84 -17.17 0.00 -15.62
CA LEU A 84 -17.07 0.88 -16.79
C LEU A 84 -16.93 0.13 -18.12
N GLY A 85 -16.62 -1.16 -18.09
CA GLY A 85 -16.31 -1.95 -19.29
C GLY A 85 -14.96 -1.59 -19.93
N GLU A 86 -14.15 -0.79 -19.26
CA GLU A 86 -12.87 -0.28 -19.75
C GLU A 86 -11.70 -0.89 -18.97
N THR A 87 -10.54 -1.01 -19.62
CA THR A 87 -9.32 -1.48 -18.95
C THR A 87 -8.60 -0.30 -18.30
N LEU A 88 -8.31 -0.41 -17.01
CA LEU A 88 -7.50 0.58 -16.29
C LEU A 88 -6.01 0.37 -16.59
N ALA A 89 -5.39 1.28 -17.34
CA ALA A 89 -3.94 1.28 -17.51
C ALA A 89 -3.28 2.04 -16.34
N LEU A 90 -2.32 1.36 -15.70
CA LEU A 90 -1.54 1.92 -14.59
C LEU A 90 -0.07 1.83 -14.96
N LYS A 91 0.64 2.95 -14.89
CA LYS A 91 2.08 3.03 -15.09
C LYS A 91 2.75 3.38 -13.76
N GLU A 92 3.66 2.55 -13.28
CA GLU A 92 4.42 2.87 -12.07
C GLU A 92 5.36 4.06 -12.33
N ILE A 93 5.26 5.08 -11.47
CA ILE A 93 6.11 6.29 -11.51
C ILE A 93 7.17 6.23 -10.41
N SER A 94 6.77 5.79 -9.22
CA SER A 94 7.62 5.84 -8.03
C SER A 94 7.28 4.74 -7.07
N ASN A 95 8.31 4.23 -6.38
CA ASN A 95 8.22 3.16 -5.42
C ASN A 95 9.26 3.43 -4.33
N ASN A 96 8.79 3.81 -3.15
CA ASN A 96 9.65 4.19 -2.04
C ASN A 96 9.28 3.40 -0.79
N ASP A 97 10.32 2.95 -0.10
CA ASP A 97 10.23 2.28 1.20
C ASP A 97 10.74 3.21 2.30
N SER A 98 10.11 3.16 3.46
CA SER A 98 10.49 3.94 4.63
C SER A 98 10.32 3.13 5.90
N TYR A 99 11.23 3.34 6.86
CA TYR A 99 11.18 2.75 8.19
C TYR A 99 11.13 3.87 9.22
N GLU A 100 10.12 3.83 10.07
CA GLU A 100 9.92 4.82 11.14
C GLU A 100 10.01 4.12 12.49
N LEU A 101 11.00 4.44 13.30
CA LEU A 101 11.17 3.85 14.63
C LEU A 101 10.09 4.41 15.57
N LEU A 102 9.18 3.56 16.03
CA LEU A 102 8.10 3.97 16.94
C LEU A 102 8.54 3.94 18.39
N GLN A 103 9.32 2.92 18.76
CA GLN A 103 9.80 2.76 20.12
C GLN A 103 11.14 2.04 20.16
N ALA A 104 12.12 2.67 20.81
CA ALA A 104 13.34 2.03 21.27
C ALA A 104 13.54 2.39 22.74
N SER A 105 13.29 1.43 23.63
CA SER A 105 13.68 1.55 25.03
C SER A 105 15.07 0.93 25.19
N THR A 106 15.96 1.58 25.93
CA THR A 106 17.27 1.02 26.31
C THR A 106 17.15 -0.18 27.25
N LEU A 107 16.00 -0.34 27.91
CA LEU A 107 15.73 -1.45 28.84
C LEU A 107 15.07 -2.65 28.16
N ASN A 108 14.42 -2.46 27.00
CA ASN A 108 13.76 -3.54 26.28
C ASN A 108 14.55 -3.86 24.99
N PRO A 109 15.07 -5.09 24.85
CA PRO A 109 15.77 -5.46 23.63
C PRO A 109 14.86 -5.44 22.39
N ARG A 110 13.53 -5.52 22.55
CA ARG A 110 12.57 -5.41 21.44
C ARG A 110 12.37 -3.94 21.05
N LYS A 111 12.72 -3.64 19.80
CA LYS A 111 12.41 -2.38 19.12
C LYS A 111 11.20 -2.56 18.22
N VAL A 112 10.43 -1.48 18.10
CA VAL A 112 9.25 -1.42 17.25
C VAL A 112 9.49 -0.38 16.16
N ALA A 113 9.35 -0.76 14.90
CA ALA A 113 9.32 0.18 13.79
C ALA A 113 8.08 -0.03 12.93
N LEU A 114 7.69 1.03 12.24
CA LEU A 114 6.69 1.02 11.19
C LEU A 114 7.40 0.95 9.85
N TYR A 115 7.19 -0.13 9.12
CA TYR A 115 7.58 -0.22 7.72
C TYR A 115 6.45 0.34 6.87
N ARG A 116 6.75 1.31 6.02
CA ARG A 116 5.79 1.92 5.09
C ARG A 116 6.36 1.94 3.68
N ARG A 117 5.63 1.32 2.75
CA ARG A 117 5.90 1.34 1.32
C ARG A 117 4.86 2.19 0.62
N ARG A 118 5.31 3.10 -0.23
CA ARG A 118 4.47 3.98 -1.03
C ARG A 118 4.79 3.81 -2.51
N VAL A 119 3.80 3.38 -3.27
CA VAL A 119 3.90 3.22 -4.72
C VAL A 119 2.93 4.17 -5.40
N VAL A 120 3.41 4.89 -6.39
CA VAL A 120 2.64 5.88 -7.15
C VAL A 120 2.50 5.39 -8.58
N PHE A 121 1.27 5.26 -9.04
CA PHE A 121 0.91 4.89 -10.39
C PHE A 121 0.27 6.07 -11.11
N GLN A 122 0.68 6.33 -12.34
CA GLN A 122 -0.04 7.19 -13.27
C GLN A 122 -1.21 6.41 -13.85
N VAL A 123 -2.40 7.01 -13.82
CA VAL A 123 -3.57 6.46 -14.50
C VAL A 123 -3.63 7.03 -15.92
N GLY A 124 -3.74 6.15 -16.92
CA GLY A 124 -3.71 6.50 -18.35
C GLY A 124 -4.86 5.90 -19.14
#